data_AF-A0A2V2CAY2-F1
#
_entry.id   AF-A0A2V2CAY2-F1
#
_cell.length_a   1.000
_cell.length_b   1.000
_cell.length_c   1.000
_cell.angle_alpha   90.00
_cell.angle_beta   90.00
_cell.angle_gamma   90.00
#
_symmetry.space_group_name_H-M   'P 1'
#
loop_
_entity.id
_entity.type
_entity.pdbx_description
1 polymer ?
#
loop_
_entity_poly.entity_id
_entity_poly.type
_entity_poly.pdbx_seq_one_letter_code
_entity_poly.pdbx_strand_id
1 'polypeptide(L)'
;VTAVYRQSGGTKGDGPEAIWMQLAEQREKLTQRMTEAAKQQEAVEAFLAKIGRSRYREMLRLRFLSYLTIEEASARMGYSYDAGKRLSAQAMRAARAIWEACHAAQ
;
A
#
# COMPACT_ATOMS: atom_id res chain seq x y z
N VAL A 1 -12.17 -34.25 -12.73
CA VAL A 1 -11.20 -34.58 -11.67
C VAL A 1 -11.83 -34.19 -10.34
N THR A 2 -12.22 -35.18 -9.54
CA THR A 2 -12.87 -35.02 -8.23
C THR A 2 -11.82 -34.72 -7.17
N ALA A 3 -11.97 -33.61 -6.45
CA ALA A 3 -11.07 -33.24 -5.36
C ALA A 3 -11.38 -34.13 -4.14
N VAL A 4 -10.45 -35.04 -3.82
CA VAL A 4 -10.48 -35.84 -2.59
C VAL A 4 -9.99 -34.94 -1.46
N TYR A 5 -10.91 -34.50 -0.59
CA TYR A 5 -10.57 -33.82 0.65
C TYR A 5 -9.98 -34.86 1.62
N ARG A 6 -8.65 -34.96 1.67
CA ARG A 6 -7.94 -35.82 2.61
C ARG A 6 -8.06 -35.21 4.01
N GLN A 7 -9.04 -35.69 4.76
CA GLN A 7 -9.24 -35.37 6.16
C GLN A 7 -8.20 -36.13 7.01
N SER A 8 -7.08 -35.47 7.30
CA SER A 8 -6.04 -36.01 8.19
C SER A 8 -6.26 -35.56 9.62
N GLY A 9 -6.62 -36.50 10.50
CA GLY A 9 -6.11 -36.59 11.86
C GLY A 9 -6.70 -35.67 12.94
N GLY A 10 -7.78 -36.14 13.56
CA GLY A 10 -8.09 -36.06 15.00
C GLY A 10 -7.55 -34.92 15.87
N THR A 11 -8.42 -33.95 16.15
CA THR A 11 -8.59 -33.36 17.49
C THR A 11 -10.09 -33.31 17.80
N LYS A 12 -10.50 -33.85 18.95
CA LYS A 12 -11.85 -33.65 19.49
C LYS A 12 -12.05 -32.15 19.70
N GLY A 13 -13.03 -31.54 19.03
CA GLY A 13 -13.42 -30.17 19.38
C GLY A 13 -14.40 -29.49 18.45
N ASP A 14 -14.16 -29.53 17.14
CA ASP A 14 -14.71 -28.49 16.28
C ASP A 14 -15.29 -29.08 15.00
N GLY A 15 -16.62 -29.15 14.93
CA GLY A 15 -17.37 -29.60 13.75
C GLY A 15 -17.22 -28.64 12.56
N PRO A 16 -17.84 -28.94 11.41
CA PRO A 16 -17.85 -28.05 10.24
C PRO A 16 -18.18 -26.59 10.58
N GLU A 17 -19.00 -26.35 11.60
CA GLU A 17 -19.38 -25.05 12.15
C GLU A 17 -18.19 -24.21 12.61
N ALA A 18 -17.18 -24.83 13.21
CA ALA A 18 -15.98 -24.14 13.68
C ALA A 18 -15.10 -23.67 12.52
N ILE A 19 -15.05 -24.42 11.41
CA ILE A 19 -14.37 -24.01 10.18
C ILE A 19 -15.07 -22.77 9.58
N TRP A 20 -16.41 -22.78 9.56
CA TRP A 20 -17.18 -21.61 9.10
C TRP A 20 -16.96 -20.38 9.99
N MET A 21 -16.87 -20.56 11.31
CA MET A 21 -16.59 -19.49 12.26
C MET A 21 -15.18 -18.90 12.04
N GLN A 22 -14.16 -19.76 11.88
CA GLN A 22 -12.79 -19.31 11.58
C GLN A 22 -12.71 -18.54 10.25
N LEU A 23 -13.41 -19.00 9.21
CA LEU A 23 -13.47 -18.30 7.92
C LEU A 23 -14.16 -16.93 8.04
N ALA A 24 -15.25 -16.85 8.81
CA ALA A 24 -15.94 -15.59 9.07
C ALA A 24 -15.03 -14.58 9.81
N GLU A 25 -14.32 -15.02 10.84
CA GLU A 25 -13.35 -14.19 11.56
C GLU A 25 -12.19 -13.74 10.66
N GLN A 26 -11.66 -14.62 9.81
CA GLN A 26 -10.62 -14.27 8.85
C GLN A 26 -11.12 -13.20 7.86
N ARG A 27 -12.35 -13.35 7.35
CA ARG A 27 -12.98 -12.37 6.48
C ARG A 27 -13.15 -11.02 7.19
N GLU A 28 -13.58 -11.02 8.44
CA GLU A 28 -13.72 -9.79 9.23
C GLU A 28 -12.37 -9.09 9.39
N LYS A 29 -11.34 -9.82 9.82
CA LYS A 29 -9.96 -9.30 9.95
C LYS A 29 -9.42 -8.75 8.63
N LEU A 30 -9.67 -9.43 7.51
CA LEU A 30 -9.29 -8.95 6.18
C LEU A 30 -10.04 -7.65 5.82
N THR A 31 -11.32 -7.57 6.12
CA THR A 31 -12.14 -6.38 5.85
C THR A 31 -11.65 -5.18 6.66
N GLN A 32 -11.32 -5.38 7.94
CA GLN A 32 -10.73 -4.34 8.79
C GLN A 32 -9.40 -3.85 8.21
N ARG A 33 -8.49 -4.76 7.84
CA ARG A 33 -7.20 -4.42 7.23
C ARG A 33 -7.35 -3.66 5.91
N MET A 34 -8.29 -4.06 5.05
CA MET A 34 -8.57 -3.32 3.81
C MET A 34 -9.08 -1.91 4.08
N THR A 35 -9.93 -1.76 5.09
CA THR A 35 -10.47 -0.44 5.50
C THR A 35 -9.35 0.46 6.04
N GLU A 36 -8.47 -0.08 6.87
CA GLU A 36 -7.29 0.64 7.37
C GLU A 36 -6.35 1.02 6.24
N ALA A 37 -6.06 0.10 5.32
CA ALA A 37 -5.23 0.37 4.15
C ALA A 37 -5.81 1.50 3.28
N ALA A 38 -7.13 1.52 3.06
CA ALA A 38 -7.80 2.58 2.32
C ALA A 38 -7.65 3.96 3.01
N LYS A 39 -7.81 4.01 4.34
CA LYS A 39 -7.61 5.25 5.12
C LYS A 39 -6.16 5.75 5.04
N GLN A 40 -5.19 4.83 5.12
CA GLN A 40 -3.78 5.20 5.00
C GLN A 40 -3.45 5.69 3.59
N GLN A 41 -4.01 5.05 2.56
CA GLN A 41 -3.87 5.49 1.18
C GLN A 41 -4.43 6.90 0.97
N GLU A 42 -5.62 7.19 1.49
CA GLU A 42 -6.23 8.53 1.44
C GLU A 42 -5.36 9.57 2.14
N ALA A 43 -4.80 9.25 3.31
CA ALA A 43 -3.89 10.14 4.02
C ALA A 43 -2.61 10.45 3.22
N VAL A 44 -2.05 9.45 2.53
CA VAL A 44 -0.91 9.65 1.63
C VAL A 44 -1.30 10.51 0.43
N GLU A 45 -2.45 10.26 -0.20
CA GLU A 45 -2.94 11.08 -1.31
C GLU A 45 -3.13 12.55 -0.91
N ALA A 46 -3.78 12.80 0.23
CA ALA A 46 -3.98 14.14 0.77
C ALA A 46 -2.65 14.84 1.09
N PHE A 47 -1.67 14.11 1.62
CA PHE A 47 -0.33 14.64 1.85
C PHE A 47 0.37 15.01 0.53
N LEU A 48 0.34 14.10 -0.46
CA LEU A 48 0.97 14.36 -1.76
C LEU A 48 0.33 15.56 -2.47
N ALA A 49 -0.98 15.79 -2.31
CA ALA A 49 -1.66 16.95 -2.86
C ALA A 49 -1.05 18.30 -2.43
N LYS A 50 -0.42 18.37 -1.25
CA LYS A 50 0.28 19.57 -0.74
C LYS A 50 1.55 19.92 -1.51
N ILE A 51 2.11 18.97 -2.27
CA ILE A 51 3.32 19.19 -3.06
C ILE A 51 2.95 19.99 -4.32
N GLY A 52 3.46 21.23 -4.44
CA GLY A 52 3.12 22.11 -5.57
C GLY A 52 3.61 21.64 -6.95
N ARG A 53 4.68 20.83 -7.00
CA ARG A 53 5.24 20.33 -8.27
C ARG A 53 4.53 19.05 -8.72
N SER A 54 3.73 19.14 -9.79
CA SER A 54 2.97 18.01 -10.37
C SER A 54 3.82 16.78 -10.64
N ARG A 55 5.01 16.96 -11.23
CA ARG A 55 5.96 15.86 -11.49
C ARG A 55 6.44 15.14 -10.23
N TYR A 56 6.59 15.85 -9.11
CA TYR A 56 6.98 15.22 -7.84
C TYR A 56 5.83 14.42 -7.24
N ARG A 57 4.60 14.97 -7.30
CA ARG A 57 3.40 14.24 -6.90
C ARG A 57 3.24 12.94 -7.67
N GLU A 58 3.36 13.00 -8.99
CA GLU A 58 3.18 11.83 -9.85
C GLU A 58 4.23 10.75 -9.57
N MET A 59 5.51 11.14 -9.47
CA MET A 59 6.58 10.20 -9.11
C MET A 59 6.31 9.52 -7.76
N LEU A 60 5.85 10.25 -6.75
CA LEU A 60 5.56 9.67 -5.44
C LEU A 60 4.28 8.82 -5.46
N ARG A 61 3.25 9.21 -6.21
CA ARG A 61 2.02 8.42 -6.40
C ARG A 61 2.34 7.06 -7.03
N LEU A 62 3.10 7.05 -8.12
CA LEU A 62 3.52 5.80 -8.78
C LEU A 62 4.30 4.90 -7.82
N ARG A 63 5.21 5.47 -7.03
CA ARG A 63 6.05 4.68 -6.12
C ARG A 63 5.32 4.17 -4.88
N PHE A 64 4.48 4.98 -4.26
CA PHE A 64 3.93 4.69 -2.93
C PHE A 64 2.46 4.27 -2.94
N LEU A 65 1.71 4.63 -3.99
CA LEU A 65 0.30 4.26 -4.12
C LEU A 65 0.09 3.17 -5.18
N SER A 66 0.92 3.15 -6.23
CA SER A 66 0.92 2.07 -7.23
C SER A 66 2.01 1.03 -7.00
N TYR A 67 2.80 1.17 -5.93
CA TYR A 67 3.88 0.26 -5.52
C TYR A 67 4.92 -0.03 -6.61
N LEU A 68 5.12 0.90 -7.54
CA LEU A 68 6.10 0.74 -8.61
C LEU A 68 7.52 0.95 -8.08
N THR A 69 8.44 0.18 -8.63
CA THR A 69 9.88 0.43 -8.46
C THR A 69 10.24 1.78 -9.06
N ILE A 70 11.44 2.29 -8.71
CA ILE A 70 11.93 3.54 -9.31
C ILE A 70 12.04 3.38 -10.82
N GLU A 71 12.51 2.22 -11.31
CA GLU A 71 12.66 1.96 -12.74
C GLU A 71 11.32 2.01 -13.48
N GLU A 72 10.30 1.28 -13.01
CA GLU A 72 8.96 1.26 -13.61
C GLU A 72 8.29 2.64 -13.57
N ALA A 73 8.39 3.35 -12.43
CA ALA A 73 7.84 4.70 -12.31
C ALA A 73 8.55 5.68 -13.26
N SER A 74 9.87 5.57 -13.39
CA SER A 74 10.67 6.41 -14.30
C SER A 74 10.27 6.17 -15.75
N ALA A 75 10.18 4.90 -16.16
CA ALA A 75 9.77 4.51 -17.50
C ALA A 75 8.36 5.02 -17.81
N ARG A 76 7.42 4.87 -16.87
CA ARG A 76 6.03 5.34 -17.04
C ARG A 76 5.92 6.86 -17.15
N MET A 77 6.86 7.59 -16.56
CA MET A 77 6.97 9.05 -16.66
C MET A 77 7.84 9.53 -17.83
N GLY A 78 8.39 8.62 -18.65
CA GLY A 78 9.22 8.96 -19.80
C GLY A 78 10.66 9.38 -19.46
N TYR A 79 11.19 8.96 -18.31
CA TYR A 79 12.57 9.24 -17.89
C TYR A 79 13.45 8.00 -17.98
N SER A 80 14.75 8.20 -18.23
CA SER A 80 15.75 7.17 -17.94
C SER A 80 15.81 6.86 -16.44
N TYR A 81 16.31 5.67 -16.09
CA TYR A 81 16.45 5.26 -14.69
C TYR A 81 17.21 6.30 -13.84
N ASP A 82 18.35 6.81 -14.32
CA ASP A 82 19.14 7.80 -13.57
C ASP A 82 18.41 9.14 -13.39
N ALA A 83 17.71 9.59 -14.44
CA ALA A 83 16.92 10.82 -14.38
C ALA A 83 15.76 10.68 -13.40
N GLY A 84 15.05 9.55 -13.44
CA GLY A 84 13.95 9.28 -12.53
C GLY A 84 14.39 8.99 -11.09
N LYS A 85 15.56 8.36 -10.87
CA LYS A 85 16.18 8.23 -9.54
C LYS A 85 16.47 9.60 -8.93
N ARG A 86 17.05 10.52 -9.71
CA ARG A 86 17.27 11.91 -9.28
C ARG A 86 15.94 12.63 -9.00
N LEU A 87 14.95 12.45 -9.85
CA LEU A 87 13.61 13.03 -9.67
C LEU A 87 12.96 12.51 -8.38
N SER A 88 13.01 11.21 -8.14
CA SER A 88 12.49 10.54 -6.94
C SER A 88 13.16 11.09 -5.67
N ALA A 89 14.49 11.23 -5.66
CA ALA A 89 15.21 11.83 -4.53
C ALA A 89 14.82 13.30 -4.28
N GLN A 90 14.64 14.09 -5.33
CA GLN A 90 14.16 15.47 -5.21
C GLN A 90 12.72 15.53 -4.67
N ALA A 91 11.84 14.66 -5.16
CA ALA A 91 10.46 14.57 -4.70
C ALA A 91 10.38 14.19 -3.21
N MET A 92 11.20 13.22 -2.76
CA MET A 92 11.29 12.83 -1.35
C MET A 92 11.79 13.98 -0.45
N ARG A 93 12.78 14.75 -0.92
CA ARG A 93 13.25 15.93 -0.16
C ARG A 93 12.17 17.02 -0.06
N ALA A 94 11.43 17.27 -1.13
CA ALA A 94 10.32 18.21 -1.12
C ALA A 94 9.19 17.75 -0.17
N ALA A 95 8.85 16.46 -0.21
CA ALA A 95 7.90 15.85 0.72
C ALA A 95 8.36 16.02 2.18
N ARG A 96 9.63 15.70 2.48
CA ARG A 96 10.20 15.86 3.81
C ARG A 96 10.10 17.30 4.32
N ALA A 97 10.46 18.28 3.50
CA ALA A 97 10.38 19.70 3.90
C ALA A 97 8.94 20.12 4.24
N ILE A 98 7.94 19.65 3.49
CA ILE A 98 6.53 19.91 3.80
C ILE A 98 6.12 19.21 5.09
N TRP A 99 6.53 17.95 5.28
CA TRP A 99 6.25 17.20 6.51
C TRP A 99 6.84 17.89 7.74
N GLU A 100 8.11 18.29 7.68
CA GLU A 100 8.78 19.04 8.74
C GLU A 100 8.06 20.37 9.02
N ALA A 101 7.67 21.13 8.01
CA ALA A 101 6.94 22.38 8.20
C ALA A 101 5.55 22.18 8.86
N CYS A 102 4.86 21.07 8.56
CA CYS A 102 3.57 20.75 9.19
C CYS A 102 3.71 20.27 10.65
N HIS A 103 4.82 19.63 11.01
CA HIS A 103 5.00 19.01 12.34
C HIS A 103 5.92 19.80 13.27
N ALA A 104 6.70 20.75 12.75
CA ALA A 104 7.47 21.70 13.57
C ALA A 104 6.58 22.80 14.18
N ALA A 105 5.32 22.89 13.76
CA ALA A 105 4.32 23.81 14.29
C ALA A 105 3.43 23.19 15.40
N GLN A 106 3.76 21.99 15.86
CA GLN A 106 3.12 21.27 16.97
C GLN A 106 4.07 21.25 18.18
#